data_AF-A0A7X1X2N9-F1
#
_entry.id   AF-A0A7X1X2N9-F1
#
_cell.length_a   1.000
_cell.length_b   1.000
_cell.length_c   1.000
_cell.angle_alpha   90.00
_cell.angle_beta   90.00
_cell.angle_gamma   90.00
#
_symmetry.space_group_name_H-M   'P 1'
#
loop_
_entity.id
_entity.type
_entity.pdbx_description
1 polymer ?
#
loop_
_entity_poly.entity_id
_entity_poly.type
_entity_poly.pdbx_seq_one_letter_code
_entity_poly.pdbx_strand_id
1 'polypeptide(L)'
;MTFLPNLDQMTPEQLRALAAQALRLQSQVEAMSKKIQNDGSIIEQLTYEIALLKRHKFAKRSEQISPAQGSLLDDLLDTDLEAIEAELKQLLPASPQAEARQAPKRAPLPPQFPRTVIRYEPENTQCACGCQLQRIGE
;
A
#
# COMPACT_ATOMS: atom_id res chain seq x y z
N MET A 1 -23.39 -26.73 13.39
CA MET A 1 -24.79 -27.10 13.05
C MET A 1 -25.70 -26.32 13.97
N THR A 2 -26.33 -25.25 13.48
CA THR A 2 -27.34 -24.49 14.24
C THR A 2 -28.66 -25.24 14.11
N PHE A 3 -29.06 -25.97 15.16
CA PHE A 3 -30.40 -26.57 15.21
C PHE A 3 -31.43 -25.44 15.28
N LEU A 4 -32.30 -25.37 14.27
CA LEU A 4 -33.42 -24.42 14.27
C LEU A 4 -34.46 -24.90 15.30
N PRO A 5 -34.92 -24.03 16.22
CA PRO A 5 -35.96 -24.39 17.17
C PRO A 5 -37.25 -24.77 16.42
N ASN A 6 -37.92 -25.83 16.89
CA ASN A 6 -39.19 -26.27 16.32
C ASN A 6 -40.31 -25.30 16.74
N LEU A 7 -40.76 -24.47 15.79
CA LEU A 7 -41.71 -23.37 16.00
C LEU A 7 -43.11 -23.87 16.42
N ASP A 8 -43.49 -25.08 16.04
CA ASP A 8 -44.82 -25.65 16.29
C ASP A 8 -45.03 -26.07 17.75
N GLN A 9 -43.96 -26.17 18.53
CA GLN A 9 -43.99 -26.56 19.95
C GLN A 9 -43.90 -25.36 20.91
N MET A 10 -43.79 -24.14 20.39
CA MET A 10 -43.58 -22.94 21.20
C MET A 10 -44.90 -22.30 21.65
N THR A 11 -44.91 -21.74 22.86
CA THR A 11 -46.07 -20.97 23.35
C THR A 11 -46.19 -19.63 22.61
N PRO A 12 -47.39 -19.02 22.54
CA PRO A 12 -47.56 -17.72 21.88
C PRO A 12 -46.69 -16.60 22.49
N GLU A 13 -46.34 -16.69 23.77
CA GLU A 13 -45.42 -15.75 24.41
C GLU A 13 -43.97 -15.95 23.94
N GLN A 14 -43.52 -17.20 23.82
CA GLN A 14 -42.19 -17.52 23.29
C GLN A 14 -42.04 -17.09 21.83
N LEU A 15 -43.10 -17.26 21.01
CA LEU A 15 -43.13 -16.77 19.63
C LEU A 15 -43.04 -15.25 19.54
N ARG A 16 -43.76 -14.51 20.40
CA ARG A 16 -43.64 -13.03 20.46
C ARG A 16 -42.25 -12.58 20.90
N ALA A 17 -41.65 -13.25 21.88
CA ALA A 17 -40.29 -12.96 22.34
C ALA A 17 -39.26 -13.21 21.23
N LEU A 18 -39.38 -14.32 20.50
CA LEU A 18 -38.52 -14.64 19.36
C LEU A 18 -38.69 -13.63 18.22
N ALA A 19 -39.92 -13.25 17.88
CA ALA A 19 -40.19 -12.22 16.87
C ALA A 19 -39.58 -10.86 17.25
N ALA A 20 -39.70 -10.45 18.52
CA ALA A 20 -39.07 -9.23 19.02
C ALA A 20 -37.54 -9.30 18.95
N GLN A 21 -36.94 -10.46 19.25
CA GLN A 21 -35.50 -10.68 19.12
C GLN A 21 -35.04 -10.65 17.66
N ALA A 22 -35.80 -11.28 16.75
CA ALA A 22 -35.54 -11.27 15.32
C ALA A 22 -35.57 -9.85 14.75
N LEU A 23 -36.56 -9.03 15.14
CA LEU A 23 -36.64 -7.62 14.72
C LEU A 23 -35.42 -6.81 15.19
N ARG A 24 -34.97 -7.03 16.44
CA ARG A 24 -33.77 -6.37 16.97
C ARG A 24 -32.52 -6.78 16.19
N LEU A 25 -32.31 -8.07 15.96
CA LEU A 25 -31.19 -8.58 15.17
C LEU A 25 -31.22 -8.05 13.73
N GLN A 26 -32.40 -7.99 13.11
CA GLN A 26 -32.56 -7.45 11.77
C GLN A 26 -32.16 -5.96 11.72
N SER A 27 -32.64 -5.15 12.67
CA SER A 27 -32.23 -3.73 12.76
C SER A 27 -30.72 -3.56 12.99
N GLN A 28 -30.11 -4.45 13.78
CA GLN A 28 -28.66 -4.45 14.00
C GLN A 28 -27.89 -4.80 12.73
N VAL A 29 -28.34 -5.83 11.99
CA VAL A 29 -27.75 -6.22 10.70
C VAL A 29 -27.86 -5.11 9.67
N GLU A 30 -29.01 -4.44 9.59
CA GLU A 30 -29.20 -3.29 8.69
C GLU A 30 -28.26 -2.12 9.04
N ALA A 31 -28.11 -1.81 10.33
CA ALA A 31 -27.19 -0.76 10.79
C ALA A 31 -25.73 -1.11 10.46
N MET A 32 -25.31 -2.35 10.71
CA MET A 32 -23.96 -2.81 10.36
C MET A 32 -23.73 -2.83 8.85
N SER A 33 -24.72 -3.25 8.05
CA SER A 33 -24.64 -3.26 6.59
C SER A 33 -24.43 -1.85 6.04
N LYS A 34 -25.21 -0.87 6.53
CA LYS A 34 -25.03 0.55 6.16
C LYS A 34 -23.64 1.06 6.54
N LYS A 35 -23.14 0.70 7.74
CA LYS A 35 -21.80 1.07 8.16
C LYS A 35 -20.73 0.49 7.22
N ILE A 36 -20.82 -0.80 6.89
CA ILE A 36 -19.89 -1.47 5.98
C ILE A 36 -19.89 -0.81 4.60
N GLN A 37 -21.07 -0.44 4.08
CA GLN A 37 -21.18 0.27 2.80
C GLN A 37 -20.47 1.63 2.86
N ASN A 38 -20.74 2.41 3.90
CA ASN A 38 -20.11 3.73 4.07
C ASN A 38 -18.58 3.62 4.23
N ASP A 39 -18.11 2.72 5.10
CA ASP A 39 -16.68 2.49 5.32
C ASP A 39 -16.01 2.02 4.02
N GLY A 40 -16.68 1.17 3.23
CA GLY A 40 -16.22 0.74 1.92
C GLY A 40 -16.03 1.90 0.93
N SER A 41 -17.00 2.81 0.85
CA SER A 41 -16.87 4.01 0.01
C SER A 41 -15.72 4.93 0.44
N ILE A 42 -15.51 5.11 1.74
CA ILE A 42 -14.40 5.92 2.27
C ILE A 42 -13.06 5.24 1.96
N ILE A 43 -12.96 3.92 2.13
CA ILE A 43 -11.75 3.15 1.79
C ILE A 43 -11.39 3.35 0.32
N GLU A 44 -12.36 3.28 -0.59
CA GLU A 44 -12.14 3.51 -2.02
C GLU A 44 -11.61 4.92 -2.30
N GLN A 45 -12.19 5.94 -1.65
CA GLN A 45 -11.76 7.34 -1.78
C GLN A 45 -10.31 7.53 -1.30
N LEU A 46 -9.99 7.12 -0.07
CA LEU A 46 -8.65 7.26 0.50
C LEU A 46 -7.61 6.48 -0.32
N THR A 47 -7.98 5.31 -0.83
CA THR A 47 -7.10 4.50 -1.70
C THR A 47 -6.78 5.23 -3.01
N TYR A 48 -7.78 5.87 -3.61
CA TYR A 48 -7.58 6.67 -4.82
C TYR A 48 -6.69 7.90 -4.55
N GLU A 49 -6.90 8.60 -3.44
CA GLU A 49 -6.08 9.75 -3.04
C GLU A 49 -4.61 9.37 -2.83
N ILE A 50 -4.35 8.26 -2.11
CA ILE A 50 -2.99 7.72 -1.95
C ILE A 50 -2.35 7.44 -3.31
N ALA A 51 -3.08 6.84 -4.25
CA ALA A 51 -2.56 6.56 -5.58
C ALA A 51 -2.20 7.83 -6.35
N LEU A 52 -3.02 8.88 -6.23
CA LEU A 52 -2.77 10.18 -6.84
C LEU A 52 -1.53 10.86 -6.25
N LEU A 53 -1.42 10.93 -4.92
CA LEU A 53 -0.28 11.52 -4.23
C LEU A 53 1.03 10.77 -4.54
N LYS A 54 1.01 9.44 -4.55
CA LYS A 54 2.16 8.63 -4.97
C LYS A 54 2.57 8.90 -6.40
N ARG A 55 1.60 9.10 -7.31
CA ARG A 55 1.90 9.51 -8.68
C ARG A 55 2.57 10.88 -8.73
N HIS A 56 2.12 11.84 -7.93
CA HIS A 56 2.76 13.16 -7.86
C HIS A 56 4.19 13.09 -7.31
N LYS A 57 4.41 12.29 -6.26
CA LYS A 57 5.74 12.10 -5.64
C LYS A 57 6.74 11.40 -6.56
N PHE A 58 6.32 10.32 -7.22
CA PHE A 58 7.24 9.46 -7.99
C PHE A 58 7.23 9.69 -9.51
N ALA A 59 6.38 10.59 -10.02
CA ALA A 59 6.41 10.91 -11.45
C ALA A 59 7.70 11.64 -11.84
N LYS A 60 8.10 11.50 -13.11
CA LYS A 60 9.18 12.29 -13.72
C LYS A 60 8.77 13.78 -13.79
N ARG A 61 8.99 14.55 -12.72
CA ARG A 61 8.83 16.01 -12.70
C ARG A 61 10.11 16.77 -12.32
N SER A 62 11.22 16.06 -12.07
CA SER A 62 12.47 16.63 -11.57
C SER A 62 13.17 17.61 -12.53
N GLU A 63 12.76 17.69 -13.80
CA GLU A 63 13.41 18.55 -14.79
C GLU A 63 12.86 19.99 -14.81
N GLN A 64 11.66 20.25 -14.25
CA GLN A 64 11.01 21.57 -14.31
C GLN A 64 10.91 22.30 -12.96
N ILE A 65 11.26 21.64 -11.85
CA ILE A 65 11.13 22.20 -10.50
C ILE A 65 12.53 22.44 -9.93
N SER A 66 12.75 23.63 -9.36
CA SER A 66 14.01 23.93 -8.68
C SER A 66 14.21 22.96 -7.49
N PRO A 67 15.43 22.48 -7.22
CA PRO A 67 15.66 21.42 -6.24
C PRO A 67 15.15 21.75 -4.83
N ALA A 68 15.26 23.01 -4.41
CA ALA A 68 14.74 23.46 -3.11
C ALA A 68 13.20 23.44 -3.04
N GLN A 69 12.51 23.79 -4.14
CA GLN A 69 11.06 23.71 -4.21
C GLN A 69 10.57 22.26 -4.34
N GLY A 70 11.34 21.40 -5.00
CA GLY A 70 11.07 19.97 -5.09
C GLY A 70 11.10 19.30 -3.73
N SER A 71 12.14 19.57 -2.93
CA SER A 71 12.24 19.05 -1.56
C SER A 71 11.06 19.46 -0.69
N LEU A 72 10.66 20.73 -0.72
CA LEU A 72 9.52 21.21 0.05
C LEU A 72 8.20 20.53 -0.37
N LEU A 73 8.03 20.31 -1.68
CA LEU A 73 6.87 19.60 -2.20
C LEU A 73 6.86 18.13 -1.75
N ASP A 74 8.01 17.46 -1.77
CA ASP A 74 8.14 16.07 -1.34
C ASP A 74 7.80 15.90 0.15
N ASP A 75 8.27 16.81 1.01
CA ASP A 75 7.97 16.80 2.45
C ASP A 75 6.45 16.98 2.72
N LEU A 76 5.79 17.86 1.97
CA LEU A 76 4.34 18.05 2.06
C LEU A 76 3.57 16.81 1.60
N LEU A 77 3.96 16.23 0.46
CA LEU A 77 3.34 15.01 -0.05
C LEU A 77 3.50 13.83 0.91
N ASP A 78 4.64 13.73 1.60
CA ASP A 78 4.88 12.70 2.61
C ASP A 78 4.00 12.87 3.84
N THR A 79 3.87 14.10 4.32
CA THR A 79 2.98 14.40 5.45
C THR A 79 1.53 14.03 5.12
N ASP A 80 1.05 14.41 3.94
CA ASP A 80 -0.32 14.11 3.48
C ASP A 80 -0.52 12.60 3.27
N LEU A 81 0.45 11.91 2.67
CA LEU A 81 0.41 10.46 2.48
C LEU A 81 0.34 9.72 3.82
N GLU A 82 1.14 10.11 4.81
CA GLU A 82 1.13 9.51 6.14
C GLU A 82 -0.21 9.70 6.85
N ALA A 83 -0.80 10.89 6.75
CA ALA A 83 -2.11 11.19 7.34
C ALA A 83 -3.22 10.31 6.74
N ILE A 84 -3.33 10.26 5.42
CA ILE A 84 -4.36 9.48 4.72
C ILE A 84 -4.15 7.97 4.94
N GLU A 85 -2.90 7.50 4.93
CA GLU A 85 -2.59 6.10 5.24
C GLU A 85 -2.94 5.74 6.70
N ALA A 86 -2.85 6.68 7.64
CA ALA A 86 -3.27 6.46 9.02
C ALA A 86 -4.80 6.36 9.14
N GLU A 87 -5.55 7.21 8.45
CA GLU A 87 -7.03 7.15 8.38
C GLU A 87 -7.50 5.83 7.77
N LEU A 88 -6.89 5.43 6.65
CA LEU A 88 -7.20 4.16 5.98
C LEU A 88 -6.96 2.95 6.90
N LYS A 89 -5.86 2.96 7.67
CA LYS A 89 -5.54 1.89 8.64
C LYS A 89 -6.58 1.77 9.76
N GLN A 90 -7.25 2.86 10.15
CA GLN A 90 -8.29 2.83 11.19
C GLN A 90 -9.59 2.20 10.69
N LEU A 91 -9.88 2.33 9.39
CA LEU A 91 -11.09 1.77 8.76
C LEU A 91 -10.92 0.31 8.36
N LEU A 92 -9.70 -0.10 8.02
CA LEU A 92 -9.43 -1.49 7.68
C LEU A 92 -9.55 -2.39 8.91
N PRO A 93 -10.15 -3.59 8.77
CA PRO A 93 -10.12 -4.58 9.85
C PRO A 93 -8.66 -4.91 10.17
N ALA A 94 -8.38 -5.18 11.45
CA ALA A 94 -7.03 -5.52 11.91
C ALA A 94 -6.46 -6.63 11.03
N SER A 95 -5.46 -6.30 10.20
CA SER A 95 -4.84 -7.31 9.36
C SER A 95 -4.04 -8.26 10.24
N PRO A 96 -4.00 -9.57 9.91
CA PRO A 96 -2.97 -10.44 10.45
C PRO A 96 -1.62 -9.79 10.14
N GLN A 97 -0.69 -9.79 11.11
CA GLN A 97 0.65 -9.24 10.92
C GLN A 97 1.19 -9.70 9.56
N ALA A 98 1.38 -8.75 8.64
CA ALA A 98 1.90 -9.06 7.32
C ALA A 98 3.22 -9.79 7.49
N GLU A 99 3.28 -11.04 7.02
CA GLU A 99 4.49 -11.84 7.07
C GLU A 99 5.67 -11.03 6.54
N ALA A 100 6.79 -11.08 7.26
CA ALA A 100 7.98 -10.32 6.92
C ALA A 100 8.32 -10.54 5.45
N ARG A 101 8.21 -9.46 4.64
CA ARG A 101 8.50 -9.49 3.21
C ARG A 101 9.89 -10.10 3.01
N GLN A 102 9.94 -11.28 2.41
CA GLN A 102 11.21 -11.92 2.11
C GLN A 102 12.04 -10.98 1.25
N ALA A 103 13.27 -10.69 1.69
CA ALA A 103 14.19 -9.86 0.92
C ALA A 103 14.33 -10.45 -0.50
N PRO A 104 14.33 -9.60 -1.56
CA PRO A 104 14.51 -10.09 -2.91
C PRO A 104 15.83 -10.83 -3.02
N LYS A 105 15.75 -12.14 -3.31
CA LYS A 105 16.88 -13.06 -3.43
C LYS A 105 17.68 -12.84 -4.72
N ARG A 106 18.20 -11.63 -4.96
CA ARG A 106 19.22 -11.45 -5.99
C ARG A 106 20.55 -11.94 -5.41
N ALA A 107 20.77 -13.25 -5.48
CA ALA A 107 22.07 -13.81 -5.18
C ALA A 107 23.06 -13.42 -6.30
N PRO A 108 24.30 -13.02 -5.97
CA PRO A 108 25.31 -12.73 -6.99
C PRO A 108 25.55 -13.96 -7.86
N LEU A 109 25.84 -13.74 -9.15
CA LEU A 109 26.10 -14.84 -10.08
C LEU A 109 27.33 -15.63 -9.58
N PRO A 110 27.19 -16.96 -9.38
CA PRO A 110 28.25 -17.77 -8.80
C PRO A 110 29.59 -17.66 -9.57
N PRO A 111 30.73 -17.68 -8.87
CA PRO A 111 32.05 -17.44 -9.46
C PRO A 111 32.49 -18.50 -10.47
N GLN A 112 31.87 -19.70 -10.45
CA GLN A 112 32.15 -20.79 -11.38
C GLN A 112 31.61 -20.55 -12.80
N PHE A 113 30.70 -19.59 -13.00
CA PHE A 113 30.22 -19.26 -14.33
C PHE A 113 31.26 -18.42 -15.09
N PRO A 114 31.46 -18.69 -16.39
CA PRO A 114 32.43 -17.95 -17.19
C PRO A 114 32.07 -16.46 -17.21
N ARG A 115 33.02 -15.62 -16.80
CA ARG A 115 32.92 -14.16 -16.88
C ARG A 115 33.77 -13.67 -18.03
N THR A 116 33.15 -13.14 -19.07
CA THR A 116 33.86 -12.49 -20.17
C THR A 116 34.05 -11.01 -19.82
N VAL A 117 35.29 -10.58 -19.56
CA VAL A 117 35.60 -9.17 -19.32
C VAL A 117 35.96 -8.53 -20.66
N ILE A 118 35.12 -7.62 -21.14
CA ILE A 118 35.41 -6.82 -22.34
C ILE A 118 35.76 -5.41 -21.87
N ARG A 119 37.00 -5.00 -22.08
CA ARG A 119 37.50 -3.67 -21.70
C ARG A 119 37.51 -2.78 -22.93
N TYR A 120 36.86 -1.64 -22.84
CA TYR A 120 36.88 -0.59 -23.86
C TYR A 120 37.66 0.59 -23.32
N GLU A 121 38.75 0.93 -23.98
CA GLU A 121 39.54 2.12 -23.65
C GLU A 121 39.37 3.18 -24.73
N PRO A 122 39.38 4.47 -24.36
CA PRO A 122 39.47 5.53 -25.35
C PRO A 122 40.83 5.47 -26.06
N GLU A 123 40.86 5.83 -27.33
CA GLU A 123 42.09 5.85 -28.14
C GLU A 123 43.16 6.81 -27.59
N ASN A 124 42.74 7.84 -26.85
CA ASN A 124 43.64 8.78 -26.21
C ASN A 124 43.22 9.04 -24.75
N THR A 125 44.15 8.82 -23.83
CA THR A 125 43.99 9.07 -22.40
C THR A 125 44.61 10.41 -21.95
N GLN A 126 45.01 11.26 -22.90
CA GLN A 126 45.44 12.63 -22.64
C GLN A 126 44.27 13.58 -22.81
N CYS A 127 44.00 14.36 -21.77
CA CYS A 127 43.07 15.47 -21.86
C CYS A 127 43.67 16.57 -22.76
N ALA A 128 42.83 17.37 -23.40
CA ALA A 128 43.25 18.52 -24.21
C ALA A 128 44.09 19.55 -23.41
N CYS A 129 44.02 19.53 -22.07
CA CYS A 129 44.85 20.34 -21.18
C CYS A 129 46.23 19.74 -20.86
N GLY A 130 46.60 18.59 -21.45
CA GLY A 130 47.89 17.92 -21.27
C GLY A 130 47.99 17.01 -20.04
N CYS A 131 46.91 16.83 -19.28
CA CYS A 131 46.87 15.94 -18.12
C CYS A 131 46.46 14.51 -18.51
N GLN A 132 46.97 13.51 -17.79
CA GLN A 132 46.54 12.12 -17.93
C GLN A 132 45.14 11.95 -17.33
N LEU A 133 44.21 11.34 -18.07
CA LEU A 133 42.90 10.97 -17.56
C LEU A 133 43.04 9.89 -16.48
N GLN A 134 42.39 10.12 -15.34
CA GLN A 134 42.34 9.16 -14.24
C GLN A 134 41.09 8.28 -14.39
N ARG A 135 41.26 6.95 -14.27
CA ARG A 135 40.11 6.04 -14.21
C ARG A 135 39.36 6.24 -12.89
N ILE A 136 38.05 6.36 -12.99
CA ILE A 136 37.14 6.39 -11.85
C ILE A 136 36.30 5.12 -11.89
N GLY A 137 36.40 4.30 -10.85
CA GLY A 137 35.71 3.00 -10.75
C GLY A 137 36.57 1.80 -11.17
N GLU A 138 35.90 0.65 -11.25
CA GLU A 138 36.41 -0.62 -11.80
C GLU A 138 36.22 -0.69 -13.33
#